data_AF-A0A9D2G679-F1
#
_entry.id   AF-A0A9D2G679-F1
#
_cell.length_a   1.000
_cell.length_b   1.000
_cell.length_c   1.000
_cell.angle_alpha   90.00
_cell.angle_beta   90.00
_cell.angle_gamma   90.00
#
_symmetry.space_group_name_H-M   'P 1'
#
loop_
_entity.id
_entity.type
_entity.pdbx_description
1 polymer ?
#
loop_
_entity_poly.entity_id
_entity_poly.type
_entity_poly.pdbx_seq_one_letter_code
_entity_poly.pdbx_strand_id
1 'polypeptide(L)' 'MERIKCVLDETKDCDNCMECEICDLDPNKICDNCGKCLNIQDYATIKIEKVYTDPKQYHEN' A
#
# COMPACT_ATOMS: atom_id res chain seq x y z
N MET A 1 14.06 18.00 20.29
CA MET A 1 12.86 17.46 19.62
C MET A 1 13.33 16.41 18.63
N GLU A 2 12.73 15.23 18.69
CA GLU A 2 12.93 14.20 17.68
C GLU A 2 12.33 14.70 16.35
N ARG A 3 13.03 14.52 15.23
CA ARG A 3 12.52 14.94 13.92
C ARG A 3 11.56 13.88 13.40
N ILE A 4 10.30 14.26 13.21
CA ILE A 4 9.27 13.40 12.62
C ILE A 4 9.43 13.45 11.09
N LYS A 5 9.47 12.29 10.44
CA LYS A 5 9.47 12.17 8.98
C LYS A 5 8.06 12.37 8.42
N CYS A 6 7.96 12.90 7.21
CA CYS A 6 6.68 13.02 6.53
C CYS A 6 6.12 11.63 6.24
N VAL A 7 4.83 11.42 6.50
CA VAL A 7 4.15 10.14 6.25
C VAL A 7 3.94 9.85 4.76
N LEU A 8 3.91 10.89 3.92
CA LEU A 8 3.79 10.76 2.47
C LEU A 8 5.15 10.64 1.77
N ASP A 9 6.23 11.08 2.42
CA ASP A 9 7.58 11.12 1.83
C ASP A 9 8.66 10.97 2.92
N GLU A 10 9.17 9.74 3.07
CA GLU A 10 10.20 9.41 4.08
C GLU A 10 11.51 10.18 3.89
N THR A 11 11.75 10.77 2.71
CA THR A 11 12.94 11.57 2.44
C THR A 11 12.84 12.99 3.01
N LYS A 12 11.64 13.43 3.41
CA LYS A 12 11.36 14.77 3.93
C LYS A 12 11.13 14.78 5.45
N ASP A 13 11.61 15.83 6.11
CA ASP A 13 11.18 16.14 7.47
C ASP A 13 9.78 16.77 7.42
N CYS A 14 8.92 16.45 8.38
CA CYS A 14 7.58 17.01 8.46
C CYS A 14 7.65 18.51 8.76
N ASP A 15 7.06 19.34 7.89
CA ASP A 15 6.98 20.80 8.00
C ASP A 15 5.57 21.30 8.40
N ASN A 16 4.66 20.38 8.73
CA ASN A 16 3.25 20.64 9.04
C ASN A 16 2.47 21.29 7.86
N CYS A 17 2.75 20.88 6.61
CA CYS A 17 2.00 21.33 5.45
C CYS A 17 0.51 20.93 5.44
N MET A 18 0.11 19.94 6.25
CA MET A 18 -1.24 19.37 6.34
C MET A 18 -1.74 18.66 5.07
N GLU A 19 -0.86 18.37 4.11
CA GLU A 19 -1.21 17.67 2.87
C GLU A 19 -1.74 16.25 3.13
N CYS A 20 -1.15 15.53 4.10
CA CYS A 20 -1.58 14.19 4.50
C CYS A 20 -2.99 14.11 5.08
N GLU A 21 -3.60 15.26 5.42
CA GLU A 21 -4.97 15.32 5.94
C GLU A 21 -6.00 15.51 4.81
N ILE A 22 -5.59 15.66 3.56
CA ILE A 22 -6.46 15.87 2.41
C ILE A 22 -6.66 14.56 1.63
N CYS A 23 -7.88 14.32 1.15
CA CYS A 23 -8.18 13.12 0.38
C CYS A 23 -7.55 13.18 -1.02
N ASP A 24 -6.78 12.15 -1.40
CA ASP A 24 -6.14 12.04 -2.73
C ASP A 24 -7.14 12.07 -3.90
N LEU A 25 -8.41 11.70 -3.65
CA LEU A 25 -9.46 11.68 -4.68
C LEU A 25 -10.30 12.96 -4.72
N ASP A 26 -10.39 13.69 -3.61
CA ASP A 26 -11.21 14.90 -3.50
C ASP A 26 -10.46 15.97 -2.68
N PRO A 27 -9.88 16.99 -3.32
CA PRO A 27 -9.10 18.02 -2.65
C PRO A 27 -9.95 18.92 -1.73
N ASN A 28 -11.28 18.85 -1.78
CA ASN A 28 -12.17 19.58 -0.85
C ASN A 28 -12.53 18.75 0.40
N LYS A 29 -12.07 17.51 0.50
CA LYS A 29 -12.43 16.57 1.56
C LYS A 29 -11.24 16.29 2.48
N ILE A 30 -11.45 16.43 3.80
CA ILE A 30 -10.51 15.92 4.81
C ILE A 30 -10.53 14.38 4.76
N CYS A 31 -9.35 13.77 4.74
CA CYS A 31 -9.22 12.32 4.72
C CYS A 31 -9.90 11.70 5.94
N ASP A 32 -10.84 10.79 5.70
CA ASP A 32 -11.57 10.02 6.70
C ASP A 32 -11.08 8.55 6.75
N ASN A 33 -9.93 8.27 6.15
CA ASN A 33 -9.36 6.94 6.00
C ASN A 33 -10.30 5.91 5.33
N CYS A 34 -11.20 6.35 4.44
CA CYS A 34 -12.12 5.43 3.75
C CYS A 34 -11.45 4.45 2.77
N GLY A 35 -10.17 4.64 2.44
CA GLY A 35 -9.38 3.73 1.60
C GLY A 35 -9.78 3.69 0.12
N LYS A 36 -10.72 4.52 -0.35
CA LYS A 36 -11.17 4.53 -1.76
C LYS A 36 -10.08 4.96 -2.75
N CYS A 37 -9.09 5.75 -2.30
CA CYS A 37 -7.91 6.12 -3.09
C CYS A 37 -6.94 4.95 -3.27
N LEU A 38 -7.04 3.94 -2.40
CA LEU A 38 -6.21 2.75 -2.44
C LEU A 38 -6.91 1.73 -3.35
N ASN A 39 -6.15 1.11 -4.25
CA ASN A 39 -6.63 0.00 -5.05
C ASN A 39 -6.65 -1.29 -4.22
N ILE A 40 -7.43 -1.28 -3.13
CA ILE A 40 -7.57 -2.41 -2.22
C ILE A 40 -8.52 -3.40 -2.89
N GLN A 41 -8.02 -4.60 -3.12
CA GLN A 41 -8.88 -5.72 -3.46
C GLN A 41 -9.33 -6.39 -2.15
N ASP A 42 -10.60 -6.80 -2.08
CA ASP A 42 -11.15 -7.51 -0.92
C ASP A 42 -10.52 -8.90 -0.69
N TYR A 43 -9.60 -9.30 -1.56
CA TYR A 43 -8.90 -10.57 -1.51
C TYR A 43 -7.40 -10.36 -1.70
N ALA A 44 -6.62 -11.16 -0.97
CA ALA A 44 -5.20 -11.33 -1.27
C ALA A 44 -5.05 -12.21 -2.52
N THR A 45 -4.22 -11.80 -3.46
CA THR A 45 -3.89 -12.60 -4.64
C THR A 45 -2.58 -13.34 -4.43
N ILE A 46 -2.59 -14.67 -4.56
CA ILE A 46 -1.37 -15.49 -4.65
C ILE A 46 -1.22 -15.93 -6.10
N LYS A 47 -0.10 -15.58 -6.73
CA LYS A 47 0.23 -16.04 -8.08
C LYS A 47 0.77 -17.47 -8.00
N ILE A 48 0.08 -18.42 -8.66
CA ILE A 48 0.56 -19.79 -8.84
C ILE A 48 1.35 -19.84 -10.15
N GLU A 49 2.64 -20.15 -10.08
CA GLU A 49 3.48 -20.28 -11.28
C GLU A 49 3.32 -21.64 -11.98
N LYS A 50 3.14 -22.72 -11.19
CA LYS A 50 2.99 -24.08 -11.70
C LYS A 50 2.18 -24.94 -10.75
N VAL A 51 1.38 -25.84 -11.30
CA VAL A 51 0.65 -26.89 -10.56
C VAL A 51 1.22 -28.24 -10.96
N TYR A 52 1.66 -29.02 -9.96
CA TYR A 52 2.16 -30.37 -10.16
C TYR A 52 1.05 -31.37 -9.81
N THR A 53 0.70 -32.25 -10.75
CA THR A 53 -0.31 -33.30 -10.54
C THR A 53 0.31 -34.66 -10.22
N ASP A 54 1.62 -34.83 -10.47
CA ASP A 54 2.39 -36.00 -10.09
C ASP A 54 3.53 -35.57 -9.13
N PRO A 55 3.64 -36.15 -7.92
CA PRO A 55 4.71 -35.86 -6.97
C PRO A 55 6.12 -35.97 -7.55
N LYS A 56 6.33 -36.81 -8.57
CA LYS A 56 7.64 -36.96 -9.23
C LYS A 56 8.09 -35.68 -9.93
N GLN A 57 7.16 -34.85 -10.39
CA GLN A 57 7.46 -33.61 -11.13
C GLN A 57 7.95 -32.47 -10.22
N TYR A 58 7.78 -32.58 -8.90
CA TYR A 58 8.21 -31.54 -7.95
C TYR A 58 9.72 -31.57 -7.68
N HIS A 59 10.36 -32.73 -7.83
CA HIS A 59 11.75 -32.97 -7.44
C HIS A 59 12.75 -32.92 -8.61
N GLU A 60 12.38 -32.44 -9.79
CA GLU A 60 13.26 -32.40 -10.98
C GLU A 60 14.18 -31.17 -11.07
N ASN A 61 14.42 -30.45 -9.98
CA ASN A 61 15.29 -29.25 -9.96
C ASN A 61 16.60 -29.48 -9.22
#